data_AF-A0A837ZUY1-F1
#
_entry.id   AF-A0A837ZUY1-F1
#
_cell.length_a   1.000
_cell.length_b   1.000
_cell.length_c   1.000
_cell.angle_alpha   90.00
_cell.angle_beta   90.00
_cell.angle_gamma   90.00
#
_symmetry.space_group_name_H-M   'P 1'
#
loop_
_entity.id
_entity.type
_entity.pdbx_description
1 polymer ?
#
loop_
_entity_poly.entity_id
_entity_poly.type
_entity_poly.pdbx_seq_one_letter_code
_entity_poly.pdbx_strand_id
1 'polypeptide(L)'
;MRFRILTGTALLGIGLAVAACNAPSRDAQPSTQPPQAMSSMPMTSQAMAGATRTGAFSGIDGKHVAGTVTIANGRVSLTGFSSDKGPDLHIYLTKGSDQSSVSAGKELGTVASDMASQTFDVGGADTAMYDTVLINCDKAKEAFGAAALM
;
A
#
# COMPACT_ATOMS: atom_id res chain seq x y z
N MET A 1 37.44 -23.69 -3.74
CA MET A 1 37.42 -25.08 -3.22
C MET A 1 36.00 -25.60 -3.25
N ARG A 2 35.82 -26.77 -3.87
CA ARG A 2 34.81 -27.81 -3.58
C ARG A 2 33.33 -27.48 -3.79
N PHE A 3 32.93 -27.70 -5.05
CA PHE A 3 31.66 -28.29 -5.49
C PHE A 3 31.04 -29.29 -4.48
N ARG A 4 29.72 -29.20 -4.27
CA ARG A 4 28.86 -30.35 -3.96
C ARG A 4 27.53 -30.20 -4.69
N ILE A 5 27.25 -31.16 -5.57
CA ILE A 5 26.00 -31.33 -6.31
C ILE A 5 25.20 -32.48 -5.66
N LEU A 6 23.88 -32.46 -5.95
CA LEU A 6 22.99 -33.61 -6.24
C LEU A 6 22.42 -34.40 -5.07
N THR A 7 21.09 -34.28 -4.90
CA THR A 7 20.04 -35.32 -5.00
C THR A 7 18.73 -34.69 -4.49
N GLY A 8 17.53 -34.83 -5.04
CA GLY A 8 16.92 -35.82 -5.92
C GLY A 8 15.52 -36.14 -5.35
N THR A 9 14.54 -36.44 -6.23
CA THR A 9 13.16 -36.96 -5.97
C THR A 9 12.11 -35.98 -5.39
N ALA A 10 10.83 -36.00 -5.75
CA ALA A 10 10.04 -36.67 -6.80
C ALA A 10 8.67 -35.95 -6.93
N LEU A 11 8.02 -36.13 -8.08
CA LEU A 11 6.69 -35.64 -8.48
C LEU A 11 5.52 -36.22 -7.64
N LEU A 12 4.33 -35.62 -7.85
CA LEU A 12 2.93 -36.06 -7.57
C LEU A 12 2.23 -35.12 -6.56
N GLY A 13 1.09 -34.49 -6.83
CA GLY A 13 0.13 -34.68 -7.90
C GLY A 13 -0.94 -33.58 -7.91
N ILE A 14 -1.83 -33.74 -8.89
CA ILE A 14 -2.85 -32.80 -9.36
C ILE A 14 -4.08 -32.80 -8.45
N GLY A 15 -4.67 -31.62 -8.25
CA GLY A 15 -6.02 -31.46 -7.71
C GLY A 15 -6.67 -30.16 -8.18
N LEU A 16 -7.32 -30.19 -9.35
CA LEU A 16 -8.30 -29.19 -9.77
C LEU A 16 -9.65 -29.55 -9.12
N ALA A 17 -10.25 -28.61 -8.41
CA ALA A 17 -11.68 -28.62 -8.14
C ALA A 17 -12.27 -27.26 -8.53
N VAL A 18 -12.92 -27.24 -9.69
CA VAL A 18 -13.68 -26.11 -10.22
C VAL A 18 -15.09 -26.24 -9.67
N ALA A 19 -15.45 -25.42 -8.68
CA ALA A 19 -16.83 -25.27 -8.24
C ALA A 19 -17.53 -24.30 -9.19
N ALA A 20 -18.12 -24.85 -10.24
CA ALA A 20 -19.22 -24.21 -10.98
C ALA A 20 -20.55 -24.57 -10.29
N CYS A 21 -21.60 -23.78 -10.57
CA CYS A 21 -23.01 -23.83 -10.10
C CYS A 21 -23.30 -22.72 -9.07
N ASN A 22 -24.29 -21.84 -9.19
CA ASN A 22 -25.42 -21.73 -10.11
C ASN A 22 -25.92 -20.28 -10.10
N ALA A 23 -26.32 -19.76 -11.25
CA ALA A 23 -27.14 -18.56 -11.34
C ALA A 23 -28.63 -18.94 -11.23
N PRO A 24 -29.43 -18.24 -10.42
CA PRO A 24 -30.86 -18.15 -10.64
C PRO A 24 -31.17 -16.85 -11.38
N SER A 25 -31.55 -16.96 -12.66
CA SER A 25 -32.39 -15.97 -13.31
C SER A 25 -33.80 -16.09 -12.71
N ARG A 26 -34.31 -15.01 -12.12
CA ARG A 26 -35.75 -14.85 -11.92
C ARG A 26 -36.19 -13.53 -12.50
N ASP A 27 -37.10 -13.68 -13.45
CA ASP A 27 -37.84 -12.66 -14.16
C ASP A 27 -38.55 -11.66 -13.25
N ALA A 28 -38.78 -10.51 -13.87
CA ALA A 28 -39.48 -9.35 -13.40
C ALA A 28 -40.83 -9.62 -12.73
N GLN A 29 -41.14 -8.83 -11.71
CA GLN A 29 -42.51 -8.44 -11.41
C GLN A 29 -42.58 -6.94 -11.10
N PRO A 30 -43.46 -6.18 -11.77
CA PRO A 30 -43.63 -4.75 -11.55
C PRO A 30 -44.56 -4.52 -10.35
N SER A 31 -44.24 -3.52 -9.51
CA SER A 31 -45.20 -2.96 -8.56
C SER A 31 -44.90 -1.48 -8.35
N THR A 32 -45.94 -0.69 -8.55
CA THR A 32 -46.02 0.75 -8.71
C THR A 32 -46.08 1.51 -7.38
N GLN A 33 -45.15 2.48 -7.20
CA GLN A 33 -45.24 3.80 -6.49
C GLN A 33 -45.56 3.85 -4.98
N PRO A 34 -45.33 4.98 -4.24
CA PRO A 34 -44.88 6.35 -4.59
C PRO A 34 -43.66 6.88 -3.76
N PRO A 35 -43.17 8.14 -3.98
CA PRO A 35 -41.81 8.55 -3.63
C PRO A 35 -41.70 9.06 -2.19
N GLN A 36 -40.71 8.55 -1.46
CA GLN A 36 -40.26 9.15 -0.21
C GLN A 36 -38.97 9.92 -0.53
N ALA A 37 -39.15 11.21 -0.79
CA ALA A 37 -38.07 12.18 -0.80
C ALA A 37 -37.45 12.23 0.60
N MET A 38 -36.20 11.81 0.72
CA MET A 38 -35.34 12.27 1.80
C MET A 38 -33.92 12.40 1.26
N SER A 39 -33.62 13.65 0.90
CA SER A 39 -32.31 14.27 0.78
C SER A 39 -31.14 13.34 0.48
N SER A 40 -30.99 13.03 -0.81
CA SER A 40 -29.66 12.92 -1.40
C SER A 40 -28.96 14.26 -1.24
N MET A 41 -28.37 14.51 -0.07
CA MET A 41 -27.22 15.39 0.00
C MET A 41 -26.16 14.66 -0.82
N PRO A 42 -25.70 15.18 -1.97
CA PRO A 42 -24.34 14.87 -2.36
C PRO A 42 -23.51 15.44 -1.22
N MET A 43 -23.03 14.56 -0.33
CA MET A 43 -21.84 14.88 0.44
C MET A 43 -20.84 15.27 -0.63
N THR A 44 -20.61 16.56 -0.75
CA THR A 44 -19.52 17.13 -1.51
C THR A 44 -18.25 16.65 -0.82
N SER A 45 -17.86 15.41 -1.10
CA SER A 45 -16.49 14.92 -1.02
C SER A 45 -15.68 15.58 -2.15
N GLN A 46 -15.77 16.91 -2.23
CA GLN A 46 -14.72 17.75 -2.79
C GLN A 46 -13.63 17.86 -1.71
N ALA A 47 -13.08 16.71 -1.33
CA ALA A 47 -11.92 16.59 -0.48
C ALA A 47 -10.89 15.81 -1.28
N MET A 48 -9.96 16.56 -1.88
CA MET A 48 -8.68 16.09 -2.38
C MET A 48 -8.76 15.09 -3.55
N ALA A 49 -9.32 15.52 -4.69
CA ALA A 49 -8.83 15.03 -5.98
C ALA A 49 -7.43 15.65 -6.24
N GLY A 50 -6.48 15.39 -5.33
CA GLY A 50 -5.08 15.65 -5.59
C GLY A 50 -4.63 14.73 -6.72
N ALA A 51 -3.74 15.22 -7.58
CA ALA A 51 -3.16 14.40 -8.64
C ALA A 51 -2.61 13.10 -8.03
N THR A 52 -2.93 11.97 -8.66
CA THR A 52 -2.32 10.69 -8.31
C THR A 52 -0.82 10.82 -8.50
N ARG A 53 -0.06 10.54 -7.45
CA ARG A 53 1.41 10.55 -7.49
C ARG A 53 1.94 9.17 -7.16
N THR A 54 3.05 8.81 -7.79
CA THR A 54 3.64 7.48 -7.62
C THR A 54 5.14 7.56 -7.41
N GLY A 55 5.69 6.53 -6.77
CA GLY A 55 7.13 6.39 -6.58
C GLY A 55 7.52 4.93 -6.45
N ALA A 56 8.73 4.58 -6.86
CA ALA A 56 9.32 3.27 -6.60
C ALA A 56 10.28 3.38 -5.41
N PHE A 57 10.22 2.41 -4.49
CA PHE A 57 11.16 2.38 -3.38
C PHE A 57 12.55 1.97 -3.86
N SER A 58 13.55 2.65 -3.29
CA SER A 58 14.93 2.19 -3.28
C SER A 58 15.39 2.08 -1.83
N GLY A 59 16.16 1.04 -1.54
CA GLY A 59 16.85 0.87 -0.27
C GLY A 59 17.91 1.95 -0.04
N ILE A 60 18.16 2.26 1.23
CA ILE A 60 19.16 3.24 1.70
C ILE A 60 20.20 2.51 2.56
N ASP A 61 21.46 2.96 2.51
CA ASP A 61 22.57 2.41 3.32
C ASP A 61 22.73 0.88 3.22
N GLY A 62 22.49 0.34 2.02
CA GLY A 62 22.61 -1.10 1.74
C GLY A 62 21.45 -1.95 2.25
N LYS A 63 20.43 -1.35 2.87
CA LYS A 63 19.19 -2.05 3.23
C LYS A 63 18.36 -2.36 1.99
N HIS A 64 17.59 -3.43 2.02
CA HIS A 64 16.64 -3.79 0.98
C HIS A 64 15.28 -3.16 1.27
N VAL A 65 14.77 -2.36 0.33
CA VAL A 65 13.36 -1.96 0.23
C VAL A 65 13.00 -1.91 -1.25
N ALA A 66 11.87 -2.50 -1.61
CA ALA A 66 11.35 -2.56 -2.97
C ALA A 66 9.82 -2.43 -2.99
N GLY A 67 9.27 -2.20 -4.19
CA GLY A 67 7.85 -2.02 -4.43
C GLY A 67 7.52 -0.61 -4.88
N THR A 68 6.24 -0.35 -5.07
CA THR A 68 5.72 0.93 -5.56
C THR A 68 4.75 1.52 -4.54
N VAL A 69 4.83 2.83 -4.36
CA VAL A 69 3.85 3.61 -3.60
C VAL A 69 2.99 4.43 -4.55
N THR A 70 1.70 4.54 -4.24
CA THR A 70 0.74 5.42 -4.91
C THR A 70 0.03 6.27 -3.87
N ILE A 71 -0.05 7.57 -4.11
CA ILE A 71 -0.85 8.50 -3.31
C ILE A 71 -2.06 8.92 -4.14
N ALA A 72 -3.25 8.58 -3.69
CA ALA A 72 -4.51 8.93 -4.34
C ALA A 72 -5.66 8.94 -3.32
N ASN A 73 -6.63 9.84 -3.51
CA ASN A 73 -7.87 9.88 -2.73
C ASN A 73 -7.63 9.91 -1.20
N GLY A 74 -6.64 10.68 -0.75
CA GLY A 74 -6.29 10.78 0.68
C GLY A 74 -5.64 9.53 1.28
N ARG A 75 -5.14 8.61 0.46
CA ARG A 75 -4.46 7.40 0.93
C ARG A 75 -3.10 7.21 0.27
N VAL A 76 -2.24 6.49 0.99
CA VAL A 76 -0.97 5.97 0.50
C VAL A 76 -1.08 4.45 0.41
N SER A 77 -0.95 3.91 -0.80
CA SER A 77 -1.02 2.47 -1.05
C SER A 77 0.33 1.93 -1.50
N LEU A 78 0.80 0.89 -0.82
CA LEU A 78 1.99 0.14 -1.19
C LEU A 78 1.59 -1.08 -2.00
N THR A 79 2.38 -1.41 -3.03
CA THR A 79 2.19 -2.59 -3.88
C THR A 79 3.52 -3.26 -4.17
N GLY A 80 3.55 -4.59 -4.07
CA GLY A 80 4.81 -5.35 -4.21
C GLY A 80 5.85 -4.99 -3.15
N PHE A 81 5.42 -4.50 -1.99
CA PHE A 81 6.31 -4.06 -0.93
C PHE A 81 7.11 -5.22 -0.36
N SER A 82 8.42 -5.03 -0.25
CA SER A 82 9.34 -5.94 0.41
C SER A 82 10.42 -5.13 1.07
N SER A 83 10.79 -5.48 2.30
CA SER A 83 11.88 -4.81 3.01
C SER A 83 12.62 -5.74 3.95
N ASP A 84 13.85 -5.36 4.30
CA ASP A 84 14.55 -5.95 5.42
C ASP A 84 13.72 -5.81 6.71
N LYS A 85 13.85 -6.81 7.58
CA LYS A 85 13.13 -6.84 8.85
C LYS A 85 13.69 -5.78 9.79
N GLY A 86 12.85 -4.84 10.19
CA GLY A 86 13.13 -3.88 11.27
C GLY A 86 12.25 -4.17 12.49
N PRO A 87 12.73 -3.94 13.73
CA PRO A 87 11.96 -4.17 14.95
C PRO A 87 10.79 -3.18 15.14
N ASP A 88 10.76 -2.07 14.38
CA ASP A 88 9.79 -0.99 14.52
C ASP A 88 9.76 -0.14 13.23
N LEU A 89 9.20 -0.68 12.14
CA LEU A 89 9.16 -0.01 10.84
C LEU A 89 7.91 0.87 10.71
N HIS A 90 8.10 2.10 10.26
CA HIS A 90 7.03 3.07 10.04
C HIS A 90 7.17 3.77 8.69
N ILE A 91 6.03 4.21 8.17
CA ILE A 91 5.94 4.96 6.91
C ILE A 91 5.66 6.44 7.18
N TYR A 92 6.35 7.30 6.44
CA TYR A 92 6.26 8.75 6.55
C TYR A 92 6.04 9.42 5.19
N LEU A 93 5.31 10.53 5.21
CA LEU A 93 5.38 11.56 4.17
C LEU A 93 6.41 12.61 4.58
N THR A 94 7.36 12.88 3.70
CA THR A 94 8.57 13.66 4.02
C THR A 94 9.00 14.56 2.86
N LYS A 95 9.93 15.48 3.14
CA LYS A 95 10.69 16.25 2.14
C LYS A 95 12.14 15.76 2.15
N GLY A 96 12.43 14.69 1.42
CA GLY A 96 13.70 13.96 1.48
C GLY A 96 13.73 12.78 2.47
N SER A 97 14.88 12.10 2.54
CA SER A 97 14.99 10.74 3.10
C SER A 97 15.81 10.62 4.39
N ASP A 98 16.28 11.73 4.96
CA ASP A 98 17.13 11.73 6.15
C ASP A 98 16.32 11.78 7.45
N GLN A 99 16.97 11.52 8.59
CA GLN A 99 16.31 11.54 9.91
C GLN A 99 15.71 12.92 10.26
N SER A 100 16.28 14.02 9.74
CA SER A 100 15.69 15.35 9.90
C SER A 100 14.34 15.47 9.18
N SER A 101 14.18 14.80 8.03
CA SER A 101 12.94 14.75 7.27
C SER A 101 11.89 13.88 7.94
N VAL A 102 12.30 12.84 8.69
CA VAL A 102 11.39 12.08 9.57
C VAL A 102 10.80 12.98 10.65
N SER A 103 11.65 13.75 11.36
CA SER A 103 11.18 14.63 12.45
C SER A 103 10.25 15.76 11.99
N ALA A 104 10.43 16.25 10.76
CA ALA A 104 9.56 17.26 10.15
C ALA A 104 8.41 16.66 9.32
N GLY A 105 8.40 15.34 9.16
CA GLY A 105 7.47 14.60 8.32
C GLY A 105 6.16 14.26 9.03
N LYS A 106 5.26 13.62 8.29
CA LYS A 106 4.01 13.07 8.82
C LYS A 106 4.10 11.56 8.84
N GLU A 107 4.08 10.98 10.03
CA GLU A 107 3.89 9.54 10.22
C GLU A 107 2.49 9.13 9.76
N LEU A 108 2.41 8.01 9.02
CA LEU A 108 1.15 7.40 8.62
C LEU A 108 0.84 6.11 9.40
N GLY A 109 1.88 5.47 9.95
CA GLY A 109 1.78 4.32 10.84
C GLY A 109 2.81 3.23 10.56
N THR A 110 2.61 2.08 11.19
CA THR A 110 3.52 0.93 11.14
C THR A 110 3.42 0.16 9.83
N VAL A 111 4.56 -0.28 9.32
CA VAL A 111 4.67 -1.10 8.10
C VAL A 111 5.06 -2.53 8.42
N ALA A 112 4.31 -3.48 7.88
CA ALA A 112 4.67 -4.89 7.89
C ALA A 112 5.64 -5.20 6.73
N SER A 113 6.83 -5.70 7.04
CA SER A 113 7.85 -6.04 6.03
C SER A 113 7.54 -7.33 5.25
N ASP A 114 6.54 -8.09 5.67
CA ASP A 114 6.06 -9.34 5.07
C ASP A 114 4.71 -9.20 4.35
N MET A 115 4.15 -7.99 4.27
CA MET A 115 2.92 -7.70 3.55
C MET A 115 3.19 -6.88 2.29
N ALA A 116 2.99 -7.51 1.13
CA ALA A 116 3.24 -6.91 -0.18
C ALA A 116 2.29 -5.73 -0.50
N SER A 117 1.10 -5.70 0.09
CA SER A 117 0.10 -4.65 -0.14
C SER A 117 -0.42 -4.12 1.18
N GLN A 118 -0.30 -2.81 1.37
CA GLN A 118 -0.72 -2.11 2.59
C GLN A 118 -1.27 -0.73 2.20
N THR A 119 -2.20 -0.19 2.97
CA THR A 119 -2.77 1.13 2.69
C THR A 119 -2.91 1.92 3.99
N PHE A 120 -2.53 3.20 3.92
CA PHE A 120 -2.49 4.12 5.03
C PHE A 120 -3.30 5.36 4.70
N ASP A 121 -4.03 5.88 5.69
CA ASP A 121 -4.76 7.13 5.56
C ASP A 121 -3.82 8.31 5.83
N VAL A 122 -3.93 9.40 5.05
CA VAL A 122 -3.08 10.58 5.26
C VAL A 122 -3.61 11.51 6.35
N GLY A 123 -4.80 11.23 6.88
CA GLY A 123 -5.44 11.97 7.96
C GLY A 123 -5.74 13.41 7.58
N GLY A 124 -6.17 13.64 6.32
CA GLY A 124 -6.48 14.97 5.79
C GLY A 124 -5.28 15.88 5.56
N ALA A 125 -4.04 15.37 5.70
CA ALA A 125 -2.85 16.15 5.39
C ALA A 125 -2.78 16.52 3.91
N ASP A 126 -2.31 17.74 3.60
CA ASP A 126 -2.01 18.12 2.23
C ASP A 126 -0.78 17.36 1.74
N THR A 127 -1.00 16.32 0.94
CA THR A 127 0.11 15.48 0.48
C THR A 127 1.04 16.23 -0.48
N ALA A 128 0.56 17.29 -1.16
CA ALA A 128 1.32 18.01 -2.18
C ALA A 128 2.58 18.71 -1.62
N MET A 129 2.61 18.95 -0.30
CA MET A 129 3.78 19.51 0.37
C MET A 129 4.92 18.49 0.57
N TYR A 130 4.72 17.22 0.29
CA TYR A 130 5.72 16.17 0.47
C TYR A 130 6.15 15.62 -0.89
N ASP A 131 7.44 15.35 -1.05
CA ASP A 131 8.05 14.81 -2.27
C ASP A 131 8.50 13.36 -2.10
N THR A 132 8.52 12.84 -0.87
CA THR A 132 9.09 11.53 -0.57
C THR A 132 8.20 10.73 0.38
N VAL A 133 8.02 9.45 0.07
CA VAL A 133 7.54 8.44 1.03
C VAL A 133 8.74 7.70 1.59
N LEU A 134 8.89 7.71 2.90
CA LEU A 134 10.06 7.16 3.59
C LEU A 134 9.65 6.01 4.51
N ILE A 135 10.36 4.90 4.43
CA ILE A 135 10.32 3.81 5.41
C ILE A 135 11.46 4.03 6.39
N ASN A 136 11.14 4.23 7.66
CA ASN A 136 12.10 4.46 8.74
C ASN A 136 11.93 3.39 9.82
N CYS A 137 13.03 3.02 10.48
CA CYS A 137 12.95 2.29 11.74
C CYS A 137 13.16 3.24 12.91
N ASP A 138 12.12 3.49 13.69
CA ASP A 138 12.17 4.50 14.76
C ASP A 138 13.05 4.07 15.93
N LYS A 139 12.99 2.78 16.27
CA LYS A 139 13.86 2.20 17.30
C LYS A 139 15.35 2.31 16.94
N ALA A 140 15.70 2.08 15.67
CA ALA A 140 17.08 2.17 15.20
C ALA A 140 17.50 3.59 14.83
N LYS A 141 16.54 4.49 14.58
CA LYS A 141 16.74 5.83 14.01
C LYS A 141 17.48 5.79 12.67
N GLU A 142 17.02 4.90 11.79
CA GLU A 142 17.62 4.68 10.48
C GLU A 142 16.57 4.61 9.38
N ALA A 143 16.84 5.31 8.28
CA ALA A 143 16.08 5.18 7.05
C ALA A 143 16.36 3.80 6.40
N PHE A 144 15.30 3.10 5.99
CA PHE A 144 15.39 1.81 5.33
C PHE A 144 15.29 1.96 3.81
N GLY A 145 14.39 2.83 3.35
CA GLY A 145 14.22 3.09 1.93
C GLY A 145 13.25 4.22 1.66
N ALA A 146 13.41 4.85 0.51
CA ALA A 146 12.63 6.01 0.10
C ALA A 146 12.08 5.83 -1.31
N ALA A 147 10.92 6.43 -1.55
CA ALA A 147 10.32 6.56 -2.86
C ALA A 147 10.02 8.03 -3.15
N ALA A 148 10.71 8.59 -4.13
CA ALA A 148 10.41 9.92 -4.64
C ALA A 148 9.07 9.91 -5.39
N LEU A 149 8.23 10.90 -5.15
CA LEU A 149 6.89 11.03 -5.71
C LEU A 149 6.92 11.87 -6.99
N MET A 150 6.35 11.32 -8.06
CA MET A 150 6.16 11.95 -9.36
C MET A 150 4.68 12.07 -9.70
#